data_AF-A0A0B1SK73-F1
#
_entry.id   AF-A0A0B1SK73-F1
#
_cell.length_a   1.000
_cell.length_b   1.000
_cell.length_c   1.000
_cell.angle_alpha   90.00
_cell.angle_beta   90.00
_cell.angle_gamma   90.00
#
_symmetry.space_group_name_H-M   'P 1'
#
loop_
_entity.id
_entity.type
_entity.pdbx_description
1 polymer ?
#
loop_
_entity_poly.entity_id
_entity_poly.type
_entity_poly.pdbx_seq_one_letter_code
_entity_poly.pdbx_strand_id
1 'polypeptide(L)'
;MEPQKVVLLDQCVSIKTPRDEGESQHIRLHMKDELELRLRSQDHSQLMQCLSSAAFPKKYVTIAPSTSMESSSSENDETQFYDEYPVLLVPSTLTTKRNLAEGNYSLRFCEDDVSLTHGNTEVQHFPYHDISWVAAGENSLGIAVENCGIYEFICDQPLLIIDHMR
;
A
#
# COMPACT_ATOMS: atom_id res chain seq x y z
N MET A 1 -38.91 -9.05 6.79
CA MET A 1 -38.78 -8.09 5.67
C MET A 1 -37.63 -8.57 4.83
N GLU A 2 -37.88 -8.93 3.58
CA GLU A 2 -36.81 -9.34 2.65
C GLU A 2 -36.21 -8.11 1.97
N PRO A 3 -34.89 -8.08 1.73
CA PRO A 3 -34.25 -6.97 1.05
C PRO A 3 -34.68 -6.90 -0.42
N GLN A 4 -35.08 -5.72 -0.89
CA GLN A 4 -35.46 -5.50 -2.30
C GLN A 4 -34.28 -5.64 -3.27
N LYS A 5 -33.05 -5.42 -2.79
CA LYS A 5 -31.82 -5.52 -3.60
C LYS A 5 -30.67 -5.98 -2.71
N VAL A 6 -29.94 -6.97 -3.16
CA VAL A 6 -28.72 -7.48 -2.51
C VAL A 6 -27.55 -7.17 -3.43
N VAL A 7 -26.47 -6.62 -2.85
CA VAL A 7 -25.25 -6.28 -3.57
C VAL A 7 -24.09 -6.92 -2.82
N LEU A 8 -23.26 -7.66 -3.54
CA LEU A 8 -22.07 -8.30 -2.96
C LEU A 8 -20.88 -7.35 -3.13
N LEU A 9 -20.37 -6.82 -2.01
CA LEU A 9 -19.32 -5.80 -2.01
C LEU A 9 -17.94 -6.34 -2.41
N ASP A 10 -17.73 -7.66 -2.42
CA ASP A 10 -16.52 -8.33 -2.93
C ASP A 10 -16.33 -8.17 -4.45
N GLN A 11 -17.42 -7.85 -5.16
CA GLN A 11 -17.42 -7.50 -6.57
C GLN A 11 -17.24 -6.00 -6.80
N CYS A 12 -17.11 -5.19 -5.75
CA CYS A 12 -16.86 -3.77 -5.91
C CYS A 12 -15.39 -3.54 -6.31
N VAL A 13 -15.19 -2.81 -7.39
CA VAL A 13 -13.87 -2.48 -7.97
C VAL A 13 -13.39 -1.12 -7.48
N SER A 14 -14.31 -0.17 -7.29
CA SER A 14 -13.96 1.14 -6.74
C SER A 14 -15.13 1.79 -6.02
N ILE A 15 -14.81 2.57 -4.99
CA ILE A 15 -15.78 3.43 -4.32
C ILE A 15 -15.27 4.87 -4.41
N LYS A 16 -16.12 5.79 -4.89
CA LYS A 16 -15.74 7.19 -5.15
C LYS A 16 -16.78 8.17 -4.63
N THR A 17 -16.30 9.34 -4.26
CA THR A 17 -17.11 10.52 -3.95
C THR A 17 -16.90 11.55 -5.05
N PRO A 18 -17.89 11.80 -5.92
CA PRO A 18 -17.75 12.80 -6.96
C PRO A 18 -17.64 14.19 -6.33
N ARG A 19 -16.72 15.00 -6.86
CA ARG A 19 -16.44 16.38 -6.39
C ARG A 19 -17.32 17.44 -7.06
N ASP A 20 -18.42 17.07 -7.72
CA ASP A 20 -19.22 18.03 -8.49
C ASP A 20 -20.11 18.91 -7.62
N GLU A 21 -20.04 20.22 -7.87
CA GLU A 21 -20.61 21.34 -7.12
C GLU A 21 -22.15 21.49 -7.22
N GLY A 22 -22.89 20.48 -7.68
CA GLY A 22 -24.32 20.64 -8.00
C GLY A 22 -25.27 19.57 -7.48
N GLU A 23 -24.80 18.35 -7.21
CA GLU A 23 -25.70 17.25 -6.86
C GLU A 23 -25.33 16.60 -5.53
N SER A 24 -26.28 16.67 -4.59
CA SER A 24 -26.42 15.86 -3.38
C SER A 24 -25.33 14.81 -3.18
N GLN A 25 -24.49 15.01 -2.15
CA GLN A 25 -23.44 14.10 -1.73
C GLN A 25 -23.87 12.63 -1.82
N HIS A 26 -23.25 11.89 -2.73
CA HIS A 26 -23.55 10.49 -2.98
C HIS A 26 -22.26 9.69 -3.16
N ILE A 27 -22.27 8.46 -2.67
CA ILE A 27 -21.19 7.50 -2.82
C ILE A 27 -21.47 6.68 -4.08
N ARG A 28 -20.50 6.60 -4.99
CA ARG A 28 -20.57 5.73 -6.16
C ARG A 28 -19.79 4.45 -5.91
N LEU A 29 -20.42 3.31 -6.13
CA LEU A 29 -19.78 2.01 -6.15
C LEU A 29 -19.76 1.53 -7.59
N HIS A 30 -18.59 1.15 -8.06
CA HIS A 30 -18.41 0.51 -9.35
C HIS A 30 -18.19 -0.99 -9.13
N MET A 31 -18.97 -1.82 -9.81
CA MET A 31 -18.91 -3.27 -9.70
C MET A 31 -18.12 -3.89 -10.86
N LYS A 32 -17.70 -5.15 -10.73
CA LYS A 32 -16.95 -5.89 -11.78
C LYS A 32 -17.75 -6.15 -13.04
N ASP A 33 -19.06 -6.19 -12.95
CA ASP A 33 -20.00 -6.40 -14.06
C ASP A 33 -20.42 -5.09 -14.74
N GLU A 34 -19.64 -4.02 -14.55
CA GLU A 34 -19.92 -2.66 -15.06
C GLU A 34 -21.21 -2.04 -14.48
N LEU A 35 -21.80 -2.60 -13.42
CA LEU A 35 -22.90 -1.96 -12.71
C LEU A 35 -22.37 -0.79 -11.86
N GLU A 36 -23.04 0.36 -11.97
CA GLU A 36 -22.83 1.51 -11.09
C GLU A 36 -23.98 1.64 -10.07
N LEU A 37 -23.64 1.74 -8.79
CA LEU A 37 -24.59 2.00 -7.72
C LEU A 37 -24.31 3.36 -7.09
N ARG A 38 -25.37 4.13 -6.84
CA ARG A 38 -25.29 5.43 -6.17
C ARG A 38 -26.04 5.37 -4.86
N LEU A 39 -25.31 5.57 -3.77
CA LEU A 39 -25.86 5.58 -2.41
C LEU A 39 -25.88 7.00 -1.88
N ARG A 40 -26.99 7.40 -1.28
CA ARG A 40 -27.12 8.65 -0.53
C ARG A 40 -27.31 8.34 0.94
N SER A 41 -26.63 9.08 1.79
CA SER A 41 -26.71 8.96 3.24
C SER A 41 -26.58 10.34 3.87
N GLN A 42 -27.18 10.52 5.04
CA GLN A 42 -26.99 11.71 5.87
C GLN A 42 -25.63 11.70 6.56
N ASP A 43 -25.14 10.51 6.94
CA ASP A 43 -23.79 10.31 7.44
C ASP A 43 -22.93 9.72 6.32
N HIS A 44 -22.34 10.62 5.54
CA HIS A 44 -21.50 10.23 4.43
C HIS A 44 -20.19 9.60 4.91
N SER A 45 -19.54 10.18 5.92
CA SER A 45 -18.21 9.75 6.37
C SER A 45 -18.25 8.33 6.93
N GLN A 46 -19.22 8.04 7.80
CA GLN A 46 -19.38 6.72 8.39
C GLN A 46 -19.73 5.66 7.33
N LEU A 47 -20.65 5.98 6.41
CA LEU A 47 -21.01 5.04 5.35
C LEU A 47 -19.81 4.76 4.43
N MET A 48 -19.03 5.78 4.08
CA MET A 48 -17.83 5.63 3.27
C MET A 48 -16.79 4.73 3.97
N GLN A 49 -16.57 4.93 5.27
CA GLN A 49 -15.69 4.07 6.07
C GLN A 49 -16.17 2.61 6.09
N CYS A 50 -17.45 2.37 6.35
CA CYS A 50 -18.04 1.03 6.39
C CYS A 50 -18.00 0.32 5.02
N LEU A 51 -18.29 1.04 3.94
CA LEU A 51 -18.24 0.48 2.59
C LEU A 51 -16.80 0.16 2.18
N SER A 52 -15.85 1.05 2.46
CA SER A 52 -14.44 0.79 2.19
C SER A 52 -13.91 -0.40 2.98
N SER A 53 -14.22 -0.51 4.27
CA SER A 53 -13.75 -1.63 5.08
C SER A 53 -14.38 -2.96 4.70
N ALA A 54 -15.63 -2.96 4.20
CA ALA A 54 -16.32 -4.17 3.77
C ALA A 54 -15.97 -4.59 2.34
N ALA A 55 -15.83 -3.65 1.40
CA ALA A 55 -15.50 -3.92 0.00
C ALA A 55 -14.00 -4.13 -0.22
N PHE A 56 -13.18 -3.39 0.51
CA PHE A 56 -11.72 -3.47 0.49
C PHE A 56 -11.23 -3.71 1.91
N PRO A 57 -11.56 -4.87 2.51
CA PRO A 57 -11.02 -5.23 3.81
C PRO A 57 -9.50 -5.12 3.69
N LYS A 58 -8.90 -4.25 4.51
CA LYS A 58 -7.46 -4.27 4.73
C LYS A 58 -7.14 -5.73 4.99
N LYS A 59 -6.33 -6.35 4.12
CA LYS A 59 -5.93 -7.74 4.27
C LYS A 59 -5.07 -7.83 5.54
N TYR A 60 -5.72 -7.83 6.70
CA TYR A 60 -5.15 -8.43 7.88
C TYR A 60 -5.00 -9.89 7.53
N VAL A 61 -3.75 -10.36 7.50
CA VAL A 61 -3.43 -11.77 7.61
C VAL A 61 -4.24 -12.30 8.78
N THR A 62 -5.22 -13.14 8.48
CA THR A 62 -5.94 -13.86 9.51
C THR A 62 -4.97 -14.93 10.02
N ILE A 63 -4.28 -14.66 11.13
CA ILE A 63 -3.71 -15.73 11.94
C ILE A 63 -4.93 -16.52 12.42
N ALA A 64 -5.14 -17.70 11.85
CA ALA A 64 -6.26 -18.56 12.24
C ALA A 64 -6.17 -18.87 13.74
N PRO A 65 -7.28 -18.86 14.50
CA PRO A 65 -7.27 -19.27 15.89
C PRO A 65 -7.13 -20.79 15.93
N SER A 66 -5.90 -21.28 16.15
CA SER A 66 -5.63 -22.68 16.41
C SER A 66 -6.42 -23.12 17.64
N THR A 67 -7.25 -24.14 17.46
CA THR A 67 -7.94 -24.82 18.56
C THR A 67 -6.92 -25.45 19.52
N SER A 68 -7.16 -25.22 20.81
CA SER A 68 -6.65 -25.95 21.99
C SER A 68 -5.34 -25.47 22.61
N MET A 69 -5.48 -24.95 23.84
CA MET A 69 -4.73 -25.23 25.09
C MET A 69 -3.25 -25.62 24.92
N GLU A 70 -2.23 -24.98 25.53
CA GLU A 70 -2.09 -24.42 26.88
C GLU A 70 -1.02 -23.31 26.90
N SER A 71 -1.06 -22.46 27.92
CA SER A 71 -0.08 -21.41 28.19
C SER A 71 1.35 -21.94 28.33
N SER A 72 2.30 -21.37 27.60
CA SER A 72 3.71 -21.26 28.02
C SER A 72 4.50 -20.28 27.14
N SER A 73 5.13 -19.32 27.81
CA SER A 73 6.06 -18.31 27.32
C SER A 73 7.21 -18.85 26.45
N SER A 74 7.50 -18.22 25.32
CA SER A 74 8.86 -17.92 24.84
C SER A 74 8.83 -17.01 23.62
N GLU A 75 9.70 -16.01 23.66
CA GLU A 75 9.97 -14.99 22.64
C GLU A 75 10.53 -15.65 21.36
N ASN A 76 9.82 -15.54 20.23
CA ASN A 76 10.38 -15.43 18.88
C ASN A 76 9.25 -15.22 17.86
N ASP A 77 8.80 -13.98 17.68
CA ASP A 77 8.13 -13.59 16.43
C ASP A 77 9.25 -13.40 15.39
N GLU A 78 9.55 -14.43 14.59
CA GLU A 78 10.44 -14.27 13.44
C GLU A 78 9.72 -13.38 12.41
N THR A 79 10.17 -12.13 12.29
CA THR A 79 9.68 -11.19 11.27
C THR A 79 9.90 -11.79 9.88
N GLN A 80 8.83 -12.10 9.16
CA GLN A 80 8.90 -12.61 7.80
C GLN A 80 9.03 -11.46 6.80
N PHE A 81 10.12 -11.46 6.03
CA PHE A 81 10.36 -10.49 4.97
C PHE A 81 9.81 -10.95 3.61
N TYR A 82 9.43 -9.99 2.77
CA TYR A 82 9.00 -10.26 1.40
C TYR A 82 10.18 -10.09 0.45
N ASP A 83 10.19 -10.85 -0.65
CA ASP A 83 11.22 -10.71 -1.69
C ASP A 83 11.16 -9.33 -2.37
N GLU A 84 9.96 -8.76 -2.47
CA GLU A 84 9.70 -7.51 -3.19
C GLU A 84 8.59 -6.69 -2.53
N TYR A 85 8.79 -5.38 -2.44
CA TYR A 85 7.87 -4.42 -1.83
C TYR A 85 7.36 -3.43 -2.87
N PRO A 86 6.04 -3.35 -3.11
CA PRO A 86 5.49 -2.37 -4.03
C PRO A 86 5.62 -0.96 -3.45
N VAL A 87 6.13 -0.04 -4.27
CA VAL A 87 6.34 1.36 -3.89
C VAL A 87 5.91 2.31 -5.01
N LEU A 88 5.48 3.51 -4.65
CA LEU A 88 5.29 4.60 -5.60
C LEU A 88 6.46 5.58 -5.48
N LEU A 89 7.32 5.63 -6.50
CA LEU A 89 8.40 6.61 -6.56
C LEU A 89 7.80 8.00 -6.80
N VAL A 90 8.09 8.96 -5.91
CA VAL A 90 7.65 10.35 -6.07
C VAL A 90 8.77 11.23 -6.62
N PRO A 91 8.46 12.28 -7.40
CA PRO A 91 9.45 13.16 -7.97
C PRO A 91 10.11 13.99 -6.86
N SER A 92 11.39 13.72 -6.60
CA SER A 92 12.20 14.53 -5.70
C SER A 92 13.14 15.44 -6.49
N THR A 93 13.15 16.73 -6.16
CA THR A 93 14.09 17.72 -6.72
C THR A 93 15.54 17.47 -6.28
N LEU A 94 15.75 16.57 -5.33
CA LEU A 94 17.04 16.21 -4.74
C LEU A 94 17.66 14.96 -5.39
N THR A 95 17.01 14.36 -6.40
CA THR A 95 17.62 13.31 -7.23
C THR A 95 18.60 13.94 -8.22
N THR A 96 19.84 13.45 -8.23
CA THR A 96 20.89 13.98 -9.12
C THR A 96 20.82 13.36 -10.52
N LYS A 97 20.29 12.13 -10.62
CA LYS A 97 20.00 11.44 -11.89
C LYS A 97 18.51 11.50 -12.22
N ARG A 98 18.08 12.47 -13.04
CA ARG A 98 16.69 12.71 -13.48
C ARG A 98 16.13 11.65 -14.46
N ASN A 99 16.55 10.39 -14.36
CA ASN A 99 16.23 9.38 -15.37
C ASN A 99 15.01 8.51 -15.03
N LEU A 100 14.49 8.58 -13.80
CA LEU A 100 13.33 7.80 -13.39
C LEU A 100 12.06 8.63 -13.39
N ALA A 101 11.02 8.11 -14.06
CA ALA A 101 9.71 8.70 -14.03
C ALA A 101 9.01 8.38 -12.71
N GLU A 102 8.21 9.31 -12.19
CA GLU A 102 7.24 9.02 -11.14
C GLU A 102 6.35 7.83 -11.55
N GLY A 103 6.06 6.93 -10.61
CA GLY A 103 5.21 5.79 -10.91
C GLY A 103 5.35 4.63 -9.95
N ASN A 104 4.67 3.55 -10.28
CA ASN A 104 4.69 2.31 -9.51
C ASN A 104 5.95 1.52 -9.84
N TYR A 105 6.70 1.16 -8.82
CA TYR A 105 7.89 0.33 -8.89
C TYR A 105 7.83 -0.71 -7.78
N SER A 106 8.89 -1.51 -7.69
CA SER A 106 9.07 -2.39 -6.55
C SER A 106 10.51 -2.37 -6.06
N LEU A 107 10.69 -2.44 -4.74
CA LEU A 107 11.99 -2.60 -4.10
C LEU A 107 12.23 -4.08 -3.87
N ARG A 108 13.28 -4.60 -4.48
CA ARG A 108 13.75 -5.97 -4.31
C ARG A 108 15.03 -5.97 -3.48
N PHE A 109 15.08 -6.85 -2.50
CA PHE A 109 16.21 -6.96 -1.58
C PHE A 109 17.10 -8.12 -2.00
N CYS A 110 18.37 -7.81 -2.22
CA CYS A 110 19.43 -8.76 -2.49
C CYS A 110 20.43 -8.75 -1.33
N GLU A 111 21.39 -9.67 -1.35
CA GLU A 111 22.41 -9.81 -0.30
C GLU A 111 23.28 -8.53 -0.15
N ASP A 112 23.63 -7.89 -1.26
CA ASP A 112 24.56 -6.75 -1.30
C ASP A 112 23.91 -5.40 -1.65
N ASP A 113 22.63 -5.39 -2.02
CA ASP A 113 21.93 -4.21 -2.52
C ASP A 113 20.40 -4.24 -2.38
N VAL A 114 19.81 -3.07 -2.61
CA VAL A 114 18.38 -2.91 -2.92
C VAL A 114 18.22 -2.45 -4.36
N SER A 115 17.37 -3.14 -5.10
CA SER A 115 17.11 -2.86 -6.51
C SER A 115 15.70 -2.33 -6.71
N LEU A 116 15.56 -1.25 -7.48
CA LEU A 116 14.29 -0.72 -7.93
C LEU A 116 13.92 -1.33 -9.28
N THR A 117 12.77 -1.97 -9.35
CA THR A 117 12.27 -2.68 -10.54
C THR A 117 10.98 -2.06 -11.06
N HIS A 118 10.79 -2.11 -12.38
CA HIS A 118 9.51 -1.85 -13.04
C HIS A 118 9.11 -3.11 -13.81
N GLY A 119 8.21 -3.90 -13.21
CA GLY A 119 7.95 -5.27 -13.66
C GLY A 119 9.21 -6.14 -13.52
N ASN A 120 9.65 -6.77 -14.60
CA ASN A 120 10.83 -7.64 -14.59
C ASN A 120 12.14 -6.92 -14.94
N THR A 121 12.11 -5.59 -15.10
CA THR A 121 13.29 -4.80 -15.47
C THR A 121 13.80 -4.03 -14.27
N GLU A 122 15.07 -4.22 -13.93
CA GLU A 122 15.77 -3.35 -12.97
C GLU A 122 16.03 -2.00 -13.63
N VAL A 123 15.62 -0.93 -12.95
CA VAL A 123 15.74 0.45 -13.44
C VAL A 123 16.75 1.26 -12.64
N GLN A 124 17.03 0.86 -11.40
CA GLN A 124 18.02 1.47 -10.54
C GLN A 124 18.47 0.49 -9.46
N HIS A 125 19.73 0.59 -9.07
CA HIS A 125 20.37 -0.25 -8.07
C HIS A 125 20.94 0.63 -6.95
N PHE A 126 20.83 0.18 -5.70
CA PHE A 126 21.27 0.88 -4.49
C PHE A 126 22.16 -0.06 -3.66
N PRO A 127 23.48 -0.09 -3.90
CA PRO A 127 24.40 -0.88 -3.08
C PRO A 127 24.33 -0.41 -1.62
N TYR A 128 24.27 -1.34 -0.65
CA TYR A 128 24.12 -0.94 0.77
C TYR A 128 25.25 -0.02 1.25
N HIS A 129 26.47 -0.21 0.74
CA HIS A 129 27.62 0.62 1.09
C HIS A 129 27.53 2.07 0.57
N ASP A 130 26.71 2.33 -0.45
CA ASP A 130 26.47 3.67 -1.00
C ASP A 130 25.25 4.34 -0.33
N ILE A 131 24.48 3.63 0.50
CA ILE A 131 23.31 4.19 1.19
C ILE A 131 23.77 4.97 2.43
N SER A 132 23.69 6.29 2.34
CA SER A 132 24.08 7.21 3.42
C SER A 132 23.08 7.27 4.57
N TRP A 133 21.78 7.19 4.27
CA TRP A 133 20.72 7.09 5.28
C TRP A 133 19.42 6.54 4.68
N VAL A 134 18.60 5.95 5.56
CA VAL A 134 17.24 5.50 5.26
C VAL A 134 16.32 6.00 6.38
N ALA A 135 15.14 6.50 6.01
CA ALA A 135 14.16 7.00 6.98
C ALA A 135 12.73 6.64 6.59
N ALA A 136 11.89 6.36 7.60
CA ALA A 136 10.48 6.08 7.45
C ALA A 136 9.64 7.27 7.93
N GLY A 137 8.61 7.60 7.17
CA GLY A 137 7.48 8.44 7.57
C GLY A 137 6.21 7.61 7.75
N GLU A 138 5.05 8.28 7.90
CA GLU A 138 3.77 7.60 8.14
C GLU A 138 3.38 6.63 7.03
N ASN A 139 3.65 6.96 5.76
CA ASN A 139 3.44 6.10 4.59
C ASN A 139 4.54 6.31 3.54
N SER A 140 5.73 6.70 3.98
CA SER A 140 6.82 7.06 3.08
C SER A 140 8.14 6.47 3.52
N LEU A 141 9.00 6.23 2.54
CA LEU A 141 10.37 5.78 2.72
C LEU A 141 11.28 6.72 1.96
N GLY A 142 12.31 7.24 2.64
CA GLY A 142 13.38 8.01 2.01
C GLY A 142 14.67 7.21 2.03
N ILE A 143 15.37 7.15 0.89
CA ILE A 143 16.69 6.53 0.75
C ILE A 143 17.63 7.56 0.13
N ALA A 144 18.72 7.88 0.83
CA ALA A 144 19.75 8.75 0.28
C ALA A 144 20.99 7.94 -0.11
N VAL A 145 21.35 8.03 -1.37
CA VAL A 145 22.44 7.26 -1.98
C VAL A 145 23.53 8.21 -2.44
N GLU A 146 24.77 7.90 -2.06
CA GLU A 146 25.94 8.66 -2.47
C GLU A 146 25.98 8.80 -4.01
N ASN A 147 26.28 10.00 -4.49
CA ASN A 147 26.36 10.33 -5.92
C ASN A 147 25.06 10.15 -6.75
N CYS A 148 23.95 9.69 -6.16
CA CYS A 148 22.65 9.52 -6.83
C CYS A 148 21.55 10.44 -6.29
N GLY A 149 21.67 10.86 -5.02
CA GLY A 149 20.76 11.79 -4.36
C GLY A 149 19.71 11.09 -3.50
N ILE A 150 18.59 11.76 -3.27
CA ILE A 150 17.53 11.28 -2.38
C ILE A 150 16.36 10.76 -3.20
N TYR A 151 15.98 9.51 -2.92
CA TYR A 151 14.81 8.85 -3.47
C TYR A 151 13.72 8.80 -2.41
N GLU A 152 12.51 9.18 -2.80
CA GLU A 152 11.34 9.17 -1.93
C GLU A 152 10.28 8.25 -2.52
N PHE A 153 9.70 7.44 -1.65
CA PHE A 153 8.71 6.44 -2.00
C PHE A 153 7.49 6.57 -1.10
N ILE A 154 6.30 6.36 -1.65
CA ILE A 154 5.10 6.07 -0.86
C ILE A 154 4.93 4.55 -0.80
N CYS A 155 4.74 4.02 0.40
CA CYS A 155 4.59 2.58 0.64
C CYS A 155 3.79 2.29 1.93
N ASP A 156 3.25 1.08 2.02
CA ASP A 156 2.37 0.67 3.13
C ASP A 156 3.13 0.35 4.43
N GLN A 157 4.35 -0.19 4.32
CA GLN A 157 5.11 -0.73 5.46
C GLN A 157 6.56 -0.24 5.47
N PRO A 158 6.82 1.09 5.57
CA PRO A 158 8.17 1.63 5.49
C PRO A 158 9.09 1.14 6.61
N LEU A 159 8.56 0.87 7.81
CA LEU A 159 9.36 0.32 8.92
C LEU A 159 9.80 -1.12 8.66
N LEU A 160 8.93 -1.96 8.09
CA LEU A 160 9.30 -3.34 7.72
C LEU A 160 10.38 -3.34 6.64
N ILE A 161 10.30 -2.43 5.69
CA ILE A 161 11.32 -2.26 4.64
C ILE A 161 12.66 -1.87 5.27
N ILE A 162 12.68 -0.92 6.21
CA ILE A 162 13.91 -0.54 6.92
C ILE A 162 14.48 -1.70 7.72
N ASP A 163 13.63 -2.48 8.40
CA ASP A 163 14.08 -3.64 9.16
C ASP A 163 14.65 -4.74 8.25
N HIS A 164 14.16 -4.87 7.00
CA HIS A 164 14.72 -5.79 6.00
C HIS A 164 16.10 -5.34 5.48
N MET A 165 16.40 -4.04 5.55
CA MET A 165 17.72 -3.50 5.14
C MET A 165 18.82 -3.71 6.17
N ARG A 166 18.49 -4.17 7.39
CA ARG A 166 19.42 -4.32 8.51
C ARG A 166 19.95 -5.74 8.62
#